data_AF-A0A1F9XMI5-F1
#
_entry.id   AF-A0A1F9XMI5-F1
#
_cell.length_a   1.000
_cell.length_b   1.000
_cell.length_c   1.000
_cell.angle_alpha   90.00
_cell.angle_beta   90.00
_cell.angle_gamma   90.00
#
_symmetry.space_group_name_H-M   'P 1'
#
loop_
_entity.id
_entity.type
_entity.pdbx_description
1 polymer ?
#
loop_
_entity_poly.entity_id
_entity_poly.type
_entity_poly.pdbx_seq_one_letter_code
_entity_poly.pdbx_strand_id
1 'polypeptide(L)'
;MLPARVKLALSAVCALVLLCGSGAGAQSGPVVAVSTPVLTVEQLYRPANMRDPLKVSTVFGDEHSPKSQVALSDLSKSTFSVYNLSLTGIMEDSRSKEAMLADKTTGSIYLLKGGRLMDSKKKLLPGVTGVIKGKQVILLTEDKKVHQLNLREKE
;
A
#
# COMPACT_ATOMS: atom_id res chain seq x y z
N MET A 1 69.80 1.00 26.32
CA MET A 1 70.20 0.15 27.46
C MET A 1 69.16 0.33 28.56
N LEU A 2 68.42 -0.75 28.89
CA LEU A 2 67.55 -0.83 30.08
C LEU A 2 68.40 -0.90 31.37
N PRO A 3 67.85 -0.53 32.54
CA PRO A 3 67.23 -1.52 33.46
C PRO A 3 65.99 -0.96 34.22
N ALA A 4 64.84 -1.63 34.37
CA ALA A 4 64.49 -2.89 35.06
C ALA A 4 64.77 -2.92 36.60
N ARG A 5 63.71 -2.73 37.41
CA ARG A 5 63.49 -3.25 38.78
C ARG A 5 61.96 -3.44 38.95
N VAL A 6 61.29 -4.59 39.07
CA VAL A 6 61.43 -5.87 39.82
C VAL A 6 60.57 -5.91 41.10
N LYS A 7 59.54 -6.79 41.07
CA LYS A 7 58.87 -7.57 42.16
C LYS A 7 57.96 -6.79 43.15
N LEU A 8 56.89 -7.32 43.76
CA LEU A 8 56.43 -8.70 43.99
C LEU A 8 54.91 -8.69 44.31
N ALA A 9 54.24 -9.80 44.02
CA ALA A 9 52.82 -10.08 44.28
C ALA A 9 52.51 -10.40 45.77
N LEU A 10 51.25 -10.24 46.18
CA LEU A 10 50.65 -11.05 47.24
C LEU A 10 49.17 -11.32 46.97
N SER A 11 48.83 -12.60 47.00
CA SER A 11 47.54 -13.25 46.75
C SER A 11 46.65 -13.24 48.00
N ALA A 12 45.33 -13.15 47.83
CA ALA A 12 44.36 -13.72 48.77
C ALA A 12 43.09 -14.15 48.03
N VAL A 13 42.70 -15.39 48.27
CA VAL A 13 41.74 -16.23 47.54
C VAL A 13 40.43 -16.36 48.33
N CYS A 14 39.34 -16.62 47.60
CA CYS A 14 38.07 -17.25 48.02
C CYS A 14 37.06 -16.48 48.88
N ALA A 15 35.87 -16.25 48.30
CA ALA A 15 34.65 -16.95 48.78
C ALA A 15 33.50 -16.86 47.75
N LEU A 16 32.97 -18.03 47.43
CA LEU A 16 31.83 -18.36 46.58
C LEU A 16 30.52 -18.23 47.37
N VAL A 17 29.53 -17.45 46.89
CA VAL A 17 28.11 -17.67 47.24
C VAL A 17 27.22 -17.45 46.00
N LEU A 18 26.33 -18.41 45.82
CA LEU A 18 25.44 -18.68 44.70
C LEU A 18 24.09 -17.91 44.71
N LEU A 19 23.45 -17.94 43.53
CA LEU A 19 22.01 -18.14 43.23
C LEU A 19 21.11 -16.94 42.86
N CYS A 20 20.50 -17.13 41.68
CA CYS A 20 19.13 -16.81 41.24
C CYS A 20 18.77 -15.42 40.70
N GLY A 21 18.24 -15.41 39.46
CA GLY A 21 17.14 -14.51 39.11
C GLY A 21 17.11 -13.93 37.68
N SER A 22 16.46 -14.65 36.78
CA SER A 22 15.50 -14.12 35.79
C SER A 22 15.99 -13.20 34.65
N GLY A 23 15.78 -13.68 33.42
CA GLY A 23 15.88 -12.88 32.21
C GLY A 23 14.84 -11.76 32.14
N ALA A 24 15.23 -10.67 31.48
CA ALA A 24 14.33 -9.73 30.84
C ALA A 24 15.04 -9.20 29.59
N GLY A 25 14.45 -9.48 28.42
CA GLY A 25 14.95 -8.99 27.14
C GLY A 25 14.90 -7.48 27.10
N ALA A 26 16.07 -6.84 27.05
CA ALA A 26 16.19 -5.45 26.65
C ALA A 26 16.28 -5.41 25.11
N GLN A 27 15.15 -5.11 24.48
CA GLN A 27 15.07 -4.76 23.08
C GLN A 27 15.95 -3.53 22.84
N SER A 28 17.12 -3.74 22.24
CA SER A 28 17.93 -2.66 21.67
C SER A 28 17.24 -2.16 20.40
N GLY A 29 16.22 -1.31 20.57
CA GLY A 29 15.74 -0.49 19.47
C GLY A 29 16.87 0.41 18.97
N PRO A 30 16.98 0.68 17.65
CA PRO A 30 17.98 1.60 17.16
C PRO A 30 17.60 3.00 17.66
N VAL A 31 18.38 3.55 18.59
CA VAL A 31 18.31 4.97 18.92
C VAL A 31 18.84 5.71 17.69
N VAL A 32 17.92 6.23 16.89
CA VAL A 32 18.25 7.10 15.75
C VAL A 32 18.71 8.44 16.32
N ALA A 33 20.02 8.57 16.53
CA ALA A 33 20.65 9.85 16.84
C ALA A 33 20.58 10.74 15.58
N VAL A 34 19.58 11.62 15.51
CA VAL A 34 19.45 12.62 14.44
C VAL A 34 20.45 13.74 14.71
N SER A 35 21.70 13.54 14.30
CA SER A 35 22.70 14.61 14.22
C SER A 35 22.43 15.42 12.96
N THR A 36 21.55 16.42 13.06
CA THR A 36 21.44 17.46 12.03
C THR A 36 22.35 18.62 12.43
N PRO A 37 23.31 19.03 11.58
CA PRO A 37 24.12 20.21 11.85
C PRO A 37 23.25 21.46 11.79
N VAL A 38 23.55 22.46 12.64
CA VAL A 38 22.88 23.76 12.62
C VAL A 38 23.14 24.42 11.26
N LEU A 39 22.07 24.61 10.49
CA LEU A 39 22.12 25.21 9.16
C LEU A 39 22.31 26.72 9.26
N THR A 40 23.27 27.27 8.51
CA THR A 40 23.47 28.73 8.41
C THR A 40 22.52 29.34 7.36
N VAL A 41 22.22 30.64 7.49
CA VAL A 41 21.32 31.36 6.58
C VAL A 41 21.73 31.22 5.11
N GLU A 42 23.04 31.24 4.85
CA GLU A 42 23.54 31.08 3.48
C GLU A 42 23.29 29.67 2.93
N GLN A 43 23.40 28.63 3.76
CA GLN A 43 23.09 27.25 3.35
C GLN A 43 21.60 27.02 3.09
N LEU A 44 20.71 27.79 3.72
CA LEU A 44 19.27 27.73 3.44
C LEU A 44 18.93 28.28 2.04
N TYR A 45 19.57 29.37 1.62
CA TYR A 45 19.25 30.05 0.36
C TYR A 45 20.19 29.70 -0.80
N ARG A 46 21.36 29.12 -0.52
CA ARG A 46 22.35 28.67 -1.50
C ARG A 46 22.85 27.26 -1.15
N PRO A 47 22.07 26.21 -1.48
CA PRO A 47 22.52 24.85 -1.25
C PRO A 47 23.75 24.55 -2.11
N ALA A 48 24.80 24.00 -1.49
CA ALA A 48 26.05 23.65 -2.17
C ALA A 48 25.86 22.61 -3.28
N ASN A 49 24.83 21.76 -3.17
CA ASN A 49 24.48 20.75 -4.16
C ASN A 49 23.10 21.07 -4.73
N MET A 50 23.06 21.48 -6.00
CA MET A 50 21.80 21.55 -6.74
C MET A 50 21.32 20.13 -7.01
N ARG A 51 20.06 19.87 -6.67
CA ARG A 51 19.45 18.58 -6.91
C ARG A 51 19.21 18.39 -8.41
N ASP A 52 19.56 17.22 -8.92
CA ASP A 52 19.20 16.82 -10.29
C ASP A 52 17.66 16.72 -10.40
N PRO A 53 17.00 17.50 -11.27
CA PRO A 53 15.55 17.47 -11.44
C PRO A 53 15.03 16.13 -11.99
N LEU A 54 15.87 15.33 -12.65
CA LEU A 54 15.49 14.03 -13.19
C LEU A 54 15.68 12.89 -12.18
N LYS A 55 16.25 13.18 -11.01
CA LYS A 55 16.46 12.18 -9.96
C LYS A 55 15.24 12.06 -9.05
N VAL A 56 14.67 10.85 -9.04
CA VAL A 56 13.51 10.48 -8.22
C VAL A 56 13.74 10.76 -6.74
N SER A 57 12.70 11.29 -6.09
CA SER A 57 12.73 11.61 -4.67
C SER A 57 12.56 10.43 -3.76
N THR A 58 13.40 10.38 -2.73
CA THR A 58 13.33 9.43 -1.63
C THR A 58 12.78 10.08 -0.35
N VAL A 59 12.31 11.33 -0.43
CA VAL A 59 11.78 12.08 0.72
C VAL A 59 10.37 11.60 1.02
N PHE A 60 10.10 11.32 2.29
CA PHE A 60 8.77 10.93 2.76
C PHE A 60 7.77 12.09 2.59
N GLY A 61 6.62 11.83 1.97
CA GLY A 61 5.59 12.84 1.69
C GLY A 61 5.65 13.45 0.28
N ASP A 62 6.59 13.03 -0.56
CA ASP A 62 6.64 13.47 -1.96
C ASP A 62 5.59 12.73 -2.81
N GLU A 63 4.66 13.49 -3.39
CA GLU A 63 3.58 13.00 -4.25
C GLU A 63 4.09 12.42 -5.58
N HIS A 64 5.27 12.83 -6.04
CA HIS A 64 5.90 12.33 -7.26
C HIS A 64 6.87 11.18 -7.00
N SER A 65 7.03 10.75 -5.74
CA SER A 65 7.80 9.54 -5.45
C SER A 65 7.06 8.30 -5.98
N PRO A 66 7.77 7.27 -6.47
CA PRO A 66 7.16 6.02 -6.94
C PRO A 66 6.44 5.25 -5.83
N LYS A 67 6.60 5.65 -4.57
CA LYS A 67 5.92 5.09 -3.39
C LYS A 67 4.75 5.97 -2.93
N SER A 68 4.41 7.03 -3.64
CA SER A 68 3.30 7.90 -3.28
C SER A 68 1.95 7.21 -3.50
N GLN A 69 0.94 7.62 -2.74
CA GLN A 69 -0.42 7.08 -2.86
C GLN A 69 -1.03 7.31 -4.25
N VAL A 70 -0.62 8.37 -4.95
CA VAL A 70 -1.09 8.67 -6.31
C VAL A 70 -0.61 7.60 -7.29
N ALA A 71 0.64 7.14 -7.18
CA ALA A 71 1.16 6.03 -7.98
C ALA A 71 0.49 4.67 -7.65
N LEU A 72 0.05 4.47 -6.41
CA LEU A 72 -0.71 3.28 -6.01
C LEU A 72 -2.14 3.26 -6.60
N SER A 73 -2.75 4.42 -6.87
CA SER A 73 -4.04 4.52 -7.58
C SER A 73 -3.98 3.91 -8.97
N ASP A 74 -2.86 4.07 -9.68
CA ASP A 74 -2.67 3.47 -11.00
C ASP A 74 -2.45 1.95 -10.90
N LEU A 75 -1.81 1.46 -9.83
CA LEU A 75 -1.78 0.01 -9.53
C LEU A 75 -3.17 -0.54 -9.22
N SER A 76 -4.06 0.26 -8.62
CA SER A 76 -5.45 -0.11 -8.35
C SER A 76 -6.26 -0.36 -9.64
N LYS A 77 -5.88 0.29 -10.76
CA LYS A 77 -6.43 -0.05 -12.08
C LYS A 77 -6.05 -1.46 -12.53
N SER A 78 -4.91 -1.99 -12.08
CA SER A 78 -4.37 -3.26 -12.60
C SER A 78 -5.03 -4.52 -12.03
N THR A 79 -5.77 -4.43 -10.93
CA THR A 79 -6.39 -5.63 -10.29
C THR A 79 -7.83 -5.88 -10.73
N PHE A 80 -8.46 -4.94 -11.44
CA PHE A 80 -9.83 -5.11 -11.89
C PHE A 80 -9.90 -6.01 -13.14
N SER A 81 -10.65 -7.10 -13.07
CA SER A 81 -10.93 -8.00 -14.19
C SER A 81 -12.44 -8.14 -14.41
N VAL A 82 -12.91 -7.79 -15.60
CA VAL A 82 -14.33 -7.89 -15.99
C VAL A 82 -14.82 -9.34 -15.95
N TYR A 83 -13.93 -10.32 -16.21
CA TYR A 83 -14.29 -11.74 -16.36
C TYR A 83 -14.66 -12.43 -15.04
N ASN A 84 -14.24 -11.87 -13.91
CA ASN A 84 -14.55 -12.41 -12.59
C ASN A 84 -15.88 -11.87 -12.04
N LEU A 85 -16.51 -10.94 -12.75
CA LEU A 85 -17.78 -10.38 -12.34
C LEU A 85 -18.91 -11.42 -12.46
N SER A 86 -19.80 -11.38 -11.48
CA SER A 86 -21.03 -12.16 -11.45
C SER A 86 -22.21 -11.22 -11.24
N LEU A 87 -23.27 -11.43 -12.01
CA LEU A 87 -24.49 -10.66 -11.83
C LEU A 87 -25.21 -11.14 -10.57
N THR A 88 -25.29 -10.28 -9.57
CA THR A 88 -25.97 -10.57 -8.30
C THR A 88 -27.46 -10.25 -8.40
N GLY A 89 -27.80 -9.14 -9.03
CA GLY A 89 -29.19 -8.70 -9.14
C GLY A 89 -29.37 -7.53 -10.10
N ILE A 90 -30.60 -7.35 -10.55
CA ILE A 90 -31.04 -6.18 -11.32
C ILE A 90 -32.13 -5.50 -10.51
N MET A 91 -31.96 -4.20 -10.29
CA MET A 91 -32.90 -3.34 -9.58
C MET A 91 -33.57 -2.43 -10.61
N GLU A 92 -34.89 -2.42 -10.63
CA GLU A 92 -35.67 -1.57 -11.51
C GLU A 92 -36.46 -0.58 -10.66
N ASP A 93 -36.13 0.69 -10.83
CA ASP A 93 -36.93 1.81 -10.36
C ASP A 93 -37.75 2.37 -11.54
N SER A 94 -38.83 3.06 -11.22
CA SER A 94 -39.70 3.82 -12.13
C SER A 94 -38.95 4.67 -13.16
N ARG A 95 -37.74 5.14 -12.83
CA ARG A 95 -36.92 6.03 -13.67
C ARG A 95 -35.65 5.37 -14.21
N SER A 96 -35.19 4.27 -13.65
CA SER A 96 -33.89 3.69 -14.02
C SER A 96 -33.78 2.22 -13.70
N LYS A 97 -33.09 1.48 -14.58
CA LYS A 97 -32.60 0.13 -14.30
C LYS A 97 -31.14 0.19 -13.89
N GLU A 98 -30.81 -0.52 -12.83
CA GLU A 98 -29.47 -0.66 -12.29
C GLU A 98 -29.14 -2.14 -12.12
N ALA A 99 -27.88 -2.51 -12.29
CA ALA A 99 -27.44 -3.89 -12.06
C ALA A 99 -26.29 -3.93 -11.06
N MET A 100 -26.38 -4.87 -10.12
CA MET A 100 -25.36 -5.10 -9.11
C MET A 100 -24.51 -6.30 -9.50
N LEU A 101 -23.21 -6.07 -9.57
CA LEU A 101 -22.20 -7.03 -10.00
C LEU A 101 -21.24 -7.28 -8.83
N ALA A 102 -20.96 -8.54 -8.53
CA ALA A 102 -19.99 -8.91 -7.51
C ALA A 102 -18.79 -9.60 -8.17
N ASP A 103 -17.59 -9.18 -7.81
CA ASP A 103 -16.38 -9.89 -8.18
C ASP A 103 -16.27 -11.20 -7.39
N LYS A 104 -16.13 -12.33 -8.08
CA LYS A 104 -15.98 -13.65 -7.45
C LYS A 104 -14.69 -13.79 -6.65
N THR A 105 -13.62 -13.07 -7.02
CA THR A 105 -12.32 -13.22 -6.35
C THR A 105 -12.20 -12.31 -5.13
N THR A 106 -12.60 -11.04 -5.29
CA THR A 106 -12.42 -10.02 -4.25
C THR A 106 -13.67 -9.82 -3.40
N GLY A 107 -14.84 -10.25 -3.88
CA GLY A 107 -16.13 -9.95 -3.26
C GLY A 107 -16.55 -8.48 -3.40
N SER A 108 -15.78 -7.66 -4.14
CA SER A 108 -16.08 -6.24 -4.35
C SER A 108 -17.38 -6.08 -5.14
N ILE A 109 -18.19 -5.11 -4.73
CA ILE A 109 -19.47 -4.79 -5.36
C ILE A 109 -19.29 -3.63 -6.31
N TYR A 110 -19.78 -3.83 -7.53
CA TYR A 110 -19.85 -2.84 -8.59
C TYR A 110 -21.30 -2.60 -8.99
N LEU A 111 -21.61 -1.36 -9.36
CA LEU A 111 -22.94 -0.92 -9.75
C LEU A 111 -22.92 -0.43 -11.19
N LEU A 112 -23.73 -1.03 -12.05
CA LEU A 112 -23.97 -0.55 -13.41
C LEU A 112 -25.18 0.38 -13.40
N LYS A 113 -24.94 1.67 -13.61
CA LYS A 113 -26.00 2.71 -13.63
C LYS A 113 -25.79 3.62 -14.83
N GLY A 114 -26.86 3.88 -15.59
CA GLY A 114 -26.79 4.74 -16.78
C GLY A 114 -25.77 4.27 -17.82
N GLY A 115 -25.54 2.96 -17.89
CA GLY A 115 -24.58 2.31 -18.79
C GLY A 115 -23.11 2.43 -18.41
N ARG A 116 -22.80 2.97 -17.22
CA ARG A 116 -21.45 3.11 -16.69
C ARG A 116 -21.27 2.26 -15.44
N LEU A 117 -20.13 1.58 -15.34
CA LEU A 117 -19.80 0.78 -14.17
C LEU A 117 -19.21 1.68 -13.07
N MET A 118 -19.65 1.50 -11.84
CA MET A 118 -19.24 2.27 -10.68
C MET A 118 -18.73 1.33 -9.60
N ASP A 119 -17.67 1.72 -8.91
CA ASP A 119 -17.20 1.03 -7.70
C ASP A 119 -18.13 1.33 -6.51
N SER A 120 -18.02 0.55 -5.45
CA SER A 120 -18.56 0.76 -4.10
C SER A 120 -18.44 2.20 -3.60
N LYS A 121 -17.35 2.89 -3.96
CA LYS A 121 -17.09 4.31 -3.63
C LYS A 121 -17.83 5.31 -4.54
N LYS A 122 -18.77 4.85 -5.37
CA LYS A 122 -19.45 5.63 -6.42
C LYS A 122 -18.49 6.28 -7.43
N LYS A 123 -17.28 5.77 -7.55
CA LYS A 123 -16.31 6.21 -8.57
C LYS A 123 -16.62 5.50 -9.87
N LEU A 124 -16.64 6.25 -10.96
CA LEU A 124 -16.79 5.69 -12.30
C LEU A 124 -15.56 4.87 -12.66
N LEU A 125 -15.78 3.67 -13.17
CA LEU A 125 -14.72 2.82 -13.69
C LEU A 125 -14.53 3.11 -15.19
N PRO A 126 -13.41 3.71 -15.60
CA PRO A 126 -13.16 4.00 -17.00
C PRO A 126 -12.93 2.70 -17.79
N GLY A 127 -13.24 2.73 -19.08
CA GLY A 127 -12.98 1.60 -19.99
C GLY A 127 -13.96 0.44 -19.89
N VAL A 128 -14.98 0.50 -19.04
CA VAL A 128 -16.07 -0.48 -18.97
C VAL A 128 -17.42 0.21 -19.04
N THR A 129 -18.18 -0.15 -20.07
CA THR A 129 -19.57 0.26 -20.26
C THR A 129 -20.45 -0.97 -20.24
N GLY A 130 -21.76 -0.78 -20.08
CA GLY A 130 -22.67 -1.92 -20.11
C GLY A 130 -24.09 -1.56 -20.43
N VAL A 131 -24.86 -2.56 -20.83
CA VAL A 131 -26.28 -2.45 -21.15
C VAL A 131 -27.03 -3.56 -20.44
N ILE A 132 -28.15 -3.22 -19.82
CA ILE A 132 -29.05 -4.15 -19.14
C ILE A 132 -30.13 -4.55 -20.14
N LYS A 133 -30.26 -5.86 -20.43
CA LYS A 133 -31.24 -6.43 -21.35
C LYS A 133 -32.02 -7.55 -20.66
N GLY A 134 -33.20 -7.23 -20.13
CA GLY A 134 -34.02 -8.20 -19.41
C GLY A 134 -33.30 -8.75 -18.18
N LYS A 135 -33.12 -10.08 -18.10
CA LYS A 135 -32.37 -10.78 -17.02
C LYS A 135 -30.86 -10.88 -17.28
N GLN A 136 -30.35 -10.18 -18.29
CA GLN A 136 -28.95 -10.23 -18.71
C GLN A 136 -28.29 -8.85 -18.64
N VAL A 137 -27.01 -8.82 -18.33
CA VAL A 137 -26.15 -7.64 -18.41
C VAL A 137 -25.04 -7.91 -19.42
N ILE A 138 -24.87 -6.98 -20.35
CA ILE A 138 -23.84 -7.03 -21.38
C ILE A 138 -22.82 -5.96 -21.04
N LEU A 139 -21.58 -6.34 -20.73
CA LEU A 139 -20.47 -5.44 -20.47
C LEU A 139 -19.61 -5.33 -21.74
N LEU A 140 -19.15 -4.12 -22.03
CA LEU A 140 -18.27 -3.80 -23.12
C LEU A 140 -17.01 -3.10 -22.58
N THR A 141 -15.87 -3.73 -22.77
CA THR A 141 -14.56 -3.16 -22.42
C THR A 141 -14.06 -2.24 -23.55
N GLU A 142 -13.09 -1.38 -23.25
CA GLU A 142 -12.40 -0.52 -24.23
C GLU A 142 -11.86 -1.30 -25.44
N ASP A 143 -11.41 -2.53 -25.22
CA ASP A 143 -11.01 -3.50 -26.25
C ASP A 143 -12.14 -3.99 -27.17
N LYS A 144 -13.37 -3.45 -27.03
CA LYS A 144 -14.61 -3.91 -27.68
C LYS A 144 -14.98 -5.37 -27.38
N LYS A 145 -14.41 -5.95 -26.32
CA LYS A 145 -14.76 -7.29 -25.86
C LYS A 145 -16.10 -7.25 -25.16
N VAL A 146 -16.99 -8.15 -25.57
CA VAL A 146 -18.34 -8.29 -25.04
C VAL A 146 -18.36 -9.40 -24.00
N HIS A 147 -18.80 -9.09 -22.78
CA HIS A 147 -18.99 -10.06 -21.72
C HIS A 147 -20.47 -10.09 -21.31
N GLN A 148 -21.10 -11.26 -21.44
CA GLN A 148 -22.51 -11.43 -21.13
C GLN A 148 -22.67 -12.16 -19.80
N LEU A 149 -23.42 -11.54 -18.89
CA LEU A 149 -23.68 -12.05 -17.56
C LEU A 149 -25.18 -12.28 -17.39
N ASN A 150 -25.56 -13.52 -17.12
CA ASN A 150 -26.95 -13.89 -16.85
C ASN A 150 -27.20 -13.94 -15.35
N LEU A 151 -28.40 -13.54 -14.95
CA LEU A 151 -28.84 -13.68 -13.58
C LEU A 151 -29.01 -15.18 -13.30
N ARG A 152 -28.21 -15.71 -12.37
CA ARG A 152 -28.34 -17.11 -11.96
C ARG A 152 -29.54 -17.23 -11.02
N GLU A 153 -30.49 -18.07 -11.39
CA GLU A 153 -31.52 -18.52 -10.46
C GLU A 153 -30.82 -19.53 -9.53
N LYS A 154 -30.80 -19.25 -8.21
CA LYS A 154 -30.34 -20.23 -7.22
C LYS A 154 -31.44 -21.30 -7.16
N GLU A 155 -31.09 -22.53 -7.52
CA GLU A 155 -31.82 -23.74 -7.13
C GLU A 155 -31.78 -23.94 -5.61
#